data_AF-A0A935ZNB9-F1
#
_entry.id   AF-A0A935ZNB9-F1
#
_cell.length_a   1.000
_cell.length_b   1.000
_cell.length_c   1.000
_cell.angle_alpha   90.00
_cell.angle_beta   90.00
_cell.angle_gamma   90.00
#
_symmetry.space_group_name_H-M   'P 1'
#
loop_
_entity.id
_entity.type
_entity.pdbx_description
1 polymer ?
#
loop_
_entity_poly.entity_id
_entity_poly.type
_entity_poly.pdbx_seq_one_letter_code
_entity_poly.pdbx_strand_id
1 'polypeptide(L)'
;MTRRTTSILTTLTAATAGVLIGDACKFSELRDHCANSDGNEYCIRKYEDESDLRPYCARGTNECSSEYPSEARDGCVAERPADDMCYSPCGGMKSLSDDPDCEAVADDSSSTADSTVSATASTTDTTGPTSSTSSMTGSTMSTTDPSSSTGPQGCAGDDECGGPGTPICIDQVCSPCESDAQCAAKDPANPACRDDGQCVQCTASNDDGCGGATPICDAAVNTCMGCAFHEQCPDSACRIATGECFDEADVHTVGAGQDFEDFTAAAGSLGAEMAVLRVASGPTYDEAIVLSGSSAVWAILDANPDDDTLPLWARTSGNTSTLSIDAGAEVYIQGISVSGNIGSSMFPGVAVDNASLYLDRARVVQNAGGGISLDNDGYALVRNSFVGGNGNGGNGTRGITCVDSDAHILYSSLVRNDADTDDSLACNAGSNVEVRNTLLLGRDPSSINCGATITYSVVDEMFAGTGNHQVAMLNNAWFGDVFSNDFTPTAMGLAEFGDVAQWQSGDPLIDIDGDPRPAVDGSADVAGADIP
;
A
#
# COMPACT_ATOMS: atom_id res chain seq x y z
N MET A 1 -73.66 -27.68 -12.52
CA MET A 1 -73.05 -29.03 -12.48
C MET A 1 -71.58 -28.86 -12.19
N THR A 2 -71.17 -29.42 -11.08
CA THR A 2 -69.94 -29.24 -10.30
C THR A 2 -68.71 -29.90 -10.95
N ARG A 3 -67.60 -29.16 -11.07
CA ARG A 3 -66.23 -29.70 -11.17
C ARG A 3 -65.33 -28.82 -10.31
N ARG A 4 -65.16 -29.21 -9.03
CA ARG A 4 -64.02 -29.98 -8.47
C ARG A 4 -62.69 -29.20 -8.55
N THR A 5 -62.53 -28.37 -7.53
CA THR A 5 -61.28 -27.90 -6.94
C THR A 5 -60.48 -29.10 -6.43
N THR A 6 -59.25 -29.26 -6.90
CA THR A 6 -58.27 -30.18 -6.30
C THR A 6 -57.22 -29.32 -5.63
N SER A 7 -57.31 -29.24 -4.30
CA SER A 7 -56.32 -28.65 -3.41
C SER A 7 -55.21 -29.68 -3.22
N ILE A 8 -54.00 -29.37 -3.67
CA ILE A 8 -52.81 -30.17 -3.39
C ILE A 8 -52.21 -29.63 -2.09
N LEU A 9 -52.42 -30.42 -1.05
CA LEU A 9 -51.89 -30.27 0.29
C LEU A 9 -50.46 -30.82 0.26
N THR A 10 -49.45 -29.97 0.15
CA THR A 10 -48.05 -30.39 0.27
C THR A 10 -47.67 -30.32 1.74
N THR A 11 -47.55 -31.51 2.34
CA THR A 11 -47.15 -31.75 3.72
C THR A 11 -45.74 -31.25 4.00
N LEU A 12 -45.67 -30.45 5.06
CA LEU A 12 -44.49 -30.02 5.79
C LEU A 12 -43.79 -31.25 6.42
N THR A 13 -42.59 -31.60 5.96
CA THR A 13 -41.66 -32.48 6.69
C THR A 13 -40.47 -31.62 7.09
N ALA A 14 -40.54 -31.11 8.33
CA ALA A 14 -39.41 -30.48 9.00
C ALA A 14 -38.39 -31.58 9.36
N ALA A 15 -37.30 -31.65 8.61
CA ALA A 15 -36.11 -32.37 9.02
C ALA A 15 -35.22 -31.39 9.79
N THR A 16 -35.33 -31.42 11.12
CA THR A 16 -34.32 -30.88 12.03
C THR A 16 -33.05 -31.69 11.88
N ALA A 17 -32.15 -31.23 11.00
CA ALA A 17 -30.73 -31.57 11.05
C ALA A 17 -30.04 -30.42 11.77
N GLY A 18 -29.72 -30.63 13.05
CA GLY A 18 -28.80 -29.76 13.77
C GLY A 18 -27.42 -29.89 13.16
N VAL A 19 -26.98 -28.82 12.50
CA VAL A 19 -25.58 -28.60 12.16
C VAL A 19 -25.18 -27.35 12.92
N LEU A 20 -24.56 -27.56 14.08
CA LEU A 20 -23.71 -26.56 14.71
C LEU A 20 -22.44 -26.51 13.88
N ILE A 21 -22.35 -25.56 12.96
CA ILE A 21 -21.07 -24.98 12.55
C ILE A 21 -21.15 -23.57 13.10
N GLY A 22 -20.58 -23.40 14.29
CA GLY A 22 -20.20 -22.06 14.71
C GLY A 22 -19.05 -21.69 13.81
N ASP A 23 -19.30 -20.79 12.85
CA ASP A 23 -18.24 -20.00 12.27
C ASP A 23 -17.70 -19.15 13.41
N ALA A 24 -16.66 -19.67 14.07
CA ALA A 24 -15.82 -18.87 14.94
C ALA A 24 -15.20 -17.81 14.04
N CYS A 25 -15.80 -16.61 14.03
CA CYS A 25 -15.17 -15.42 13.48
C CYS A 25 -13.74 -15.41 14.02
N LYS A 26 -12.76 -15.47 13.11
CA LYS A 26 -11.36 -15.34 13.46
C LYS A 26 -11.19 -13.98 14.11
N PHE A 27 -11.05 -13.95 15.44
CA PHE A 27 -10.90 -12.68 16.16
C PHE A 27 -9.63 -11.96 15.71
N SER A 28 -8.61 -12.71 15.29
CA SER A 28 -7.38 -12.20 14.69
C SER A 28 -7.53 -11.56 13.30
N GLU A 29 -8.70 -11.55 12.67
CA GLU A 29 -8.93 -10.85 11.37
C GLU A 29 -9.65 -9.51 11.56
N LEU A 30 -10.04 -9.16 12.80
CA LEU A 30 -10.62 -7.86 13.09
C LEU A 30 -9.51 -6.83 13.26
N ARG A 31 -9.66 -5.66 12.62
CA ARG A 31 -8.73 -4.52 12.74
C ARG A 31 -8.45 -4.13 14.20
N ASP A 32 -9.47 -4.25 15.06
CA ASP A 32 -9.41 -3.86 16.49
C ASP A 32 -8.98 -5.00 17.43
N HIS A 33 -8.38 -6.07 16.91
CA HIS A 33 -7.84 -7.13 17.73
C HIS A 33 -6.42 -6.79 18.22
N CYS A 34 -6.13 -7.05 19.49
CA CYS A 34 -4.84 -6.70 20.10
C CYS A 34 -3.63 -7.27 19.34
N ALA A 35 -3.77 -8.46 18.75
CA ALA A 35 -2.71 -9.10 17.97
C ALA A 35 -2.43 -8.39 16.63
N ASN A 36 -3.37 -7.59 16.11
CA ASN A 36 -3.21 -6.75 14.91
C ASN A 36 -2.82 -5.32 15.26
N SER A 37 -2.64 -5.02 16.55
CA SER A 37 -2.23 -3.74 17.11
C SER A 37 -0.94 -3.94 17.92
N ASP A 38 -0.74 -3.16 19.00
CA ASP A 38 0.47 -3.18 19.85
C ASP A 38 0.41 -4.23 20.99
N GLY A 39 -0.28 -5.37 20.77
CA GLY A 39 -0.32 -6.47 21.73
C GLY A 39 -0.82 -6.08 23.13
N ASN A 40 0.02 -6.29 24.15
CA ASN A 40 -0.31 -5.93 25.55
C ASN A 40 -0.55 -4.43 25.71
N GLU A 41 0.18 -3.56 25.00
CA GLU A 41 0.03 -2.11 25.15
C GLU A 41 -1.33 -1.62 24.64
N TYR A 42 -1.85 -2.24 23.58
CA TYR A 42 -3.22 -2.01 23.13
C TYR A 42 -4.22 -2.35 24.25
N CYS A 43 -4.05 -3.51 24.87
CA CYS A 43 -4.94 -4.00 25.91
C CYS A 43 -4.88 -3.17 27.20
N ILE A 44 -3.69 -2.73 27.61
CA ILE A 44 -3.49 -1.83 28.74
C ILE A 44 -4.20 -0.49 28.46
N ARG A 45 -3.93 0.17 27.33
CA ARG A 45 -4.57 1.46 26.99
C ARG A 45 -6.09 1.35 26.89
N LYS A 46 -6.60 0.23 26.39
CA LYS A 46 -8.04 0.04 26.21
C LYS A 46 -8.80 -0.17 27.52
N TYR A 47 -8.19 -0.84 28.49
CA TYR A 47 -8.83 -1.24 29.74
C TYR A 47 -8.26 -0.54 31.00
N GLU A 48 -7.37 0.46 30.87
CA GLU A 48 -6.71 1.12 32.01
C GLU A 48 -7.69 1.77 33.01
N ASP A 49 -8.83 2.25 32.53
CA ASP A 49 -9.87 2.90 33.34
C ASP A 49 -11.00 1.95 33.78
N GLU A 50 -10.92 0.67 33.42
CA GLU A 50 -11.92 -0.32 33.78
C GLU A 50 -11.59 -1.05 35.10
N SER A 51 -12.61 -1.48 35.83
CA SER A 51 -12.43 -2.29 37.04
C SER A 51 -11.98 -3.73 36.73
N ASP A 52 -12.11 -4.16 35.48
CA ASP A 52 -11.77 -5.49 34.98
C ASP A 52 -10.56 -5.36 34.03
N LEU A 53 -9.36 -5.28 34.61
CA LEU A 53 -8.12 -5.10 33.85
C LEU A 53 -7.84 -6.33 32.98
N ARG A 54 -7.60 -6.11 31.69
CA ARG A 54 -7.27 -7.15 30.72
C ARG A 54 -5.96 -6.82 30.01
N PRO A 55 -4.80 -6.88 30.69
CA PRO A 55 -3.55 -6.34 30.15
C PRO A 55 -2.87 -7.25 29.11
N TYR A 56 -3.34 -8.49 28.95
CA TYR A 56 -2.65 -9.48 28.11
C TYR A 56 -3.36 -9.69 26.78
N CYS A 57 -2.59 -9.81 25.70
CA CYS A 57 -3.13 -10.09 24.38
C CYS A 57 -3.10 -11.58 24.01
N ALA A 58 -4.29 -12.19 23.87
CA ALA A 58 -4.45 -13.52 23.31
C ALA A 58 -4.51 -13.45 21.78
N ARG A 59 -3.72 -14.28 21.08
CA ARG A 59 -3.52 -14.19 19.62
C ARG A 59 -4.79 -14.44 18.78
N GLY A 60 -5.75 -15.21 19.30
CA GLY A 60 -7.06 -15.38 18.66
C GLY A 60 -7.10 -16.28 17.41
N THR A 61 -6.05 -17.05 17.11
CA THR A 61 -6.04 -18.07 16.04
C THR A 61 -6.96 -19.26 16.39
N ASN A 62 -7.33 -20.09 15.41
CA ASN A 62 -8.20 -21.26 15.64
C ASN A 62 -7.68 -22.24 16.70
N GLU A 63 -6.36 -22.33 16.84
CA GLU A 63 -5.69 -23.18 17.82
C GLU A 63 -5.80 -22.61 19.24
N CYS A 64 -5.94 -21.28 19.35
CA CYS A 64 -5.95 -20.53 20.60
C CYS A 64 -7.35 -20.06 21.04
N SER A 65 -8.31 -19.96 20.11
CA SER A 65 -9.63 -19.36 20.33
C SER A 65 -10.56 -20.20 21.23
N SER A 66 -10.30 -21.49 21.37
CA SER A 66 -11.06 -22.38 22.27
C SER A 66 -10.68 -22.25 23.75
N GLU A 67 -9.51 -21.67 24.03
CA GLU A 67 -8.91 -21.61 25.38
C GLU A 67 -9.06 -20.22 26.02
N TYR A 68 -9.15 -19.17 25.21
CA TYR A 68 -9.26 -17.77 25.65
C TYR A 68 -10.41 -17.03 24.94
N PRO A 69 -11.69 -17.31 25.27
CA PRO A 69 -12.81 -16.59 24.69
C PRO A 69 -12.84 -15.16 25.26
N SER A 70 -12.34 -14.18 24.51
CA SER A 70 -12.53 -12.77 24.87
C SER A 70 -13.99 -12.39 24.58
N GLU A 71 -14.73 -11.93 25.61
CA GLU A 71 -16.13 -11.50 25.42
C GLU A 71 -16.25 -10.26 24.53
N ALA A 72 -15.15 -9.50 24.40
CA ALA A 72 -15.08 -8.25 23.65
C ALA A 72 -14.54 -8.38 22.21
N ARG A 73 -14.25 -9.60 21.73
CA ARG A 73 -13.73 -9.87 20.36
C ARG A 73 -12.41 -9.18 20.02
N ASP A 74 -11.76 -8.51 20.98
CA ASP A 74 -10.56 -7.70 20.84
C ASP A 74 -9.27 -8.41 21.30
N GLY A 75 -9.40 -9.66 21.78
CA GLY A 75 -8.26 -10.49 22.19
C GLY A 75 -7.69 -10.18 23.57
N CYS A 76 -8.17 -9.14 24.25
CA CYS A 76 -7.65 -8.77 25.56
C CYS A 76 -8.19 -9.68 26.67
N VAL A 77 -7.29 -10.23 27.47
CA VAL A 77 -7.58 -11.17 28.56
C VAL A 77 -6.92 -10.75 29.87
N ALA A 78 -7.54 -11.12 30.98
CA ALA A 78 -7.08 -10.78 32.33
C ALA A 78 -5.85 -11.58 32.78
N GLU A 79 -5.66 -12.78 32.23
CA GLU A 79 -4.55 -13.67 32.56
C GLU A 79 -3.70 -13.92 31.32
N ARG A 80 -2.37 -13.93 31.50
CA ARG A 80 -1.43 -14.26 30.42
C ARG A 80 -1.76 -15.66 29.87
N PRO A 81 -1.94 -15.81 28.53
CA PRO A 81 -2.03 -17.12 27.92
C PRO A 81 -0.84 -18.01 28.29
N ALA A 82 -1.12 -19.22 28.76
CA ALA A 82 -0.10 -20.14 29.26
C ALA A 82 0.73 -20.79 28.14
N ASP A 83 0.22 -20.79 26.91
CA ASP A 83 0.93 -21.23 25.72
C ASP A 83 1.49 -20.01 24.99
N ASP A 84 2.82 -19.98 24.85
CA ASP A 84 3.54 -18.89 24.18
C ASP A 84 3.19 -18.79 22.69
N MET A 85 2.64 -19.84 22.06
CA MET A 85 2.10 -19.77 20.69
C MET A 85 0.77 -19.00 20.61
N CYS A 86 0.07 -18.89 21.74
CA CYS A 86 -1.22 -18.20 21.87
C CYS A 86 -1.10 -16.82 22.51
N TYR A 87 0.11 -16.42 22.89
CA TYR A 87 0.37 -15.15 23.53
C TYR A 87 1.04 -14.18 22.55
N SER A 88 0.50 -12.97 22.39
CA SER A 88 1.01 -11.96 21.43
C SER A 88 1.36 -10.63 22.15
N PRO A 89 2.42 -10.61 22.97
CA PRO A 89 2.74 -9.45 23.80
C PRO A 89 3.07 -8.17 23.02
N CYS A 90 3.68 -8.28 21.83
CA CYS A 90 3.99 -7.13 20.97
C CYS A 90 3.00 -6.94 19.80
N GLY A 91 2.02 -7.82 19.63
CA GLY A 91 1.13 -7.80 18.47
C GLY A 91 1.82 -8.20 17.15
N GLY A 92 1.47 -7.54 16.05
CA GLY A 92 2.02 -7.82 14.71
C GLY A 92 1.72 -9.22 14.16
N MET A 93 0.63 -9.84 14.61
CA MET A 93 0.20 -11.23 14.31
C MET A 93 1.18 -12.34 14.74
N LYS A 94 2.24 -11.99 15.48
CA LYS A 94 3.23 -12.93 15.98
C LYS A 94 2.92 -13.39 17.39
N SER A 95 3.24 -14.64 17.69
CA SER A 95 3.24 -15.14 19.06
C SER A 95 4.59 -14.91 19.74
N LEU A 96 4.65 -15.03 21.06
CA LEU A 96 5.91 -15.00 21.80
C LEU A 96 6.86 -16.14 21.38
N SER A 97 6.31 -17.25 20.88
CA SER A 97 7.11 -18.32 20.25
C SER A 97 7.68 -17.93 18.88
N ASP A 98 7.02 -17.04 18.15
CA ASP A 98 7.48 -16.53 16.84
C ASP A 98 8.45 -15.35 17.00
N ASP A 99 8.36 -14.61 18.12
CA ASP A 99 9.15 -13.42 18.43
C ASP A 99 9.57 -13.39 19.92
N PRO A 100 10.63 -14.12 20.30
CA PRO A 100 11.04 -14.26 21.70
C PRO A 100 11.61 -12.97 22.31
N ASP A 101 11.99 -11.99 21.48
CA ASP A 101 12.47 -10.69 21.96
C ASP A 101 11.37 -9.88 22.66
N CYS A 102 10.11 -10.29 22.49
CA CYS A 102 8.94 -9.74 23.17
C CYS A 102 8.74 -10.25 24.61
N GLU A 103 9.63 -11.09 25.14
CA GLU A 103 9.55 -11.61 26.52
C GLU A 103 9.68 -10.49 27.57
N ALA A 104 10.39 -9.40 27.29
CA ALA A 104 10.49 -8.26 28.20
C ALA A 104 9.13 -7.54 28.39
N VAL A 105 8.29 -7.52 27.36
CA VAL A 105 6.95 -6.93 27.36
C VAL A 105 5.92 -7.88 28.00
N ALA A 106 6.27 -9.16 28.12
CA ALA A 106 5.46 -10.20 28.76
C ALA A 106 5.43 -10.12 30.30
N ASP A 107 6.51 -9.62 30.91
CA ASP A 107 6.73 -9.70 32.36
C ASP A 107 6.38 -8.41 33.13
N ASP A 108 6.08 -7.29 32.47
CA ASP A 108 5.97 -5.98 33.13
C ASP A 108 4.59 -5.68 33.74
N SER A 109 3.89 -6.70 34.24
CA SER A 109 2.59 -6.51 34.91
C SER A 109 2.45 -7.35 36.18
N SER A 110 3.37 -7.22 37.14
CA SER A 110 3.02 -7.22 38.58
C SER A 110 4.14 -6.70 39.49
N SER A 111 3.73 -5.99 40.53
CA SER A 111 4.49 -5.12 41.44
C SER A 111 5.58 -5.75 42.33
N THR A 112 6.64 -4.96 42.55
CA THR A 112 7.51 -4.81 43.75
C THR A 112 7.44 -5.83 44.91
N ALA A 113 8.57 -6.49 45.19
CA ALA A 113 9.05 -6.76 46.55
C ALA A 113 10.58 -6.97 46.60
N ASP A 114 11.15 -6.42 47.66
CA ASP A 114 12.54 -6.20 48.00
C ASP A 114 13.34 -7.47 48.40
N SER A 115 14.67 -7.30 48.33
CA SER A 115 15.72 -7.91 49.15
C SER A 115 16.46 -9.16 48.66
N THR A 116 17.67 -8.87 48.17
CA THR A 116 18.99 -9.38 48.59
C THR A 116 19.15 -10.87 48.93
N VAL A 117 20.14 -11.53 48.32
CA VAL A 117 21.28 -12.19 48.98
C VAL A 117 22.33 -12.62 47.93
N SER A 118 23.57 -12.19 48.14
CA SER A 118 24.78 -12.69 47.48
C SER A 118 25.14 -14.13 47.89
N ALA A 119 25.70 -14.93 46.97
CA ALA A 119 26.96 -15.68 47.17
C ALA A 119 27.27 -16.49 45.88
N THR A 120 28.35 -16.23 45.16
CA THR A 120 29.73 -16.74 45.37
C THR A 120 29.97 -18.18 44.86
N ALA A 121 30.86 -18.26 43.86
CA ALA A 121 31.82 -19.32 43.52
C ALA A 121 31.31 -20.76 43.27
N SER A 122 31.73 -21.40 42.17
CA SER A 122 33.10 -21.95 42.07
C SER A 122 33.30 -22.77 40.78
N THR A 123 34.37 -22.44 40.05
CA THR A 123 35.37 -23.35 39.44
C THR A 123 34.95 -24.76 39.01
N THR A 124 35.27 -25.16 37.78
CA THR A 124 36.34 -26.16 37.54
C THR A 124 36.84 -26.18 36.09
N ASP A 125 38.16 -26.05 35.96
CA ASP A 125 38.99 -26.41 34.81
C ASP A 125 38.79 -27.86 34.35
N THR A 126 39.00 -28.15 33.06
CA THR A 126 39.82 -29.32 32.67
C THR A 126 40.60 -29.04 31.39
N THR A 127 41.89 -29.35 31.50
CA THR A 127 43.03 -29.14 30.60
C THR A 127 43.21 -30.21 29.52
N GLY A 128 43.54 -29.77 28.29
CA GLY A 128 44.53 -30.32 27.33
C GLY A 128 44.38 -31.77 26.81
N PRO A 129 45.29 -32.28 25.92
CA PRO A 129 46.53 -31.67 25.40
C PRO A 129 46.86 -31.84 23.88
N THR A 130 47.67 -30.89 23.38
CA THR A 130 48.95 -30.99 22.62
C THR A 130 49.17 -31.99 21.47
N SER A 131 49.70 -31.47 20.34
CA SER A 131 50.94 -31.86 19.58
C SER A 131 50.84 -31.40 18.12
N SER A 132 51.85 -30.98 17.33
CA SER A 132 53.28 -30.70 17.51
C SER A 132 53.87 -30.23 16.14
N THR A 133 54.79 -29.25 16.16
CA THR A 133 56.01 -29.06 15.31
C THR A 133 55.98 -29.11 13.77
N SER A 134 56.56 -28.08 13.11
CA SER A 134 57.91 -28.14 12.49
C SER A 134 58.42 -26.80 11.92
N SER A 135 59.73 -26.58 12.10
CA SER A 135 60.65 -25.50 11.67
C SER A 135 61.00 -25.59 10.15
N MET A 136 61.55 -24.59 9.43
CA MET A 136 62.89 -23.94 9.46
C MET A 136 62.89 -22.77 8.42
N THR A 137 63.32 -21.55 8.74
CA THR A 137 64.68 -20.93 8.58
C THR A 137 65.02 -20.33 7.19
N GLY A 138 65.40 -19.04 7.18
CA GLY A 138 66.07 -18.35 6.07
C GLY A 138 66.33 -16.86 6.35
N SER A 139 67.51 -16.55 6.91
CA SER A 139 67.97 -15.22 7.34
C SER A 139 68.38 -14.29 6.19
N THR A 140 68.25 -12.96 6.37
CA THR A 140 69.34 -11.98 6.13
C THR A 140 69.05 -10.66 6.85
N MET A 141 70.09 -10.11 7.49
CA MET A 141 70.09 -8.91 8.33
C MET A 141 69.95 -7.60 7.54
N SER A 142 69.32 -6.59 8.16
CA SER A 142 69.90 -5.26 8.24
C SER A 142 69.39 -4.53 9.48
N THR A 143 70.32 -4.11 10.33
CA THR A 143 70.10 -3.40 11.60
C THR A 143 70.25 -1.90 11.41
N THR A 144 69.24 -1.13 11.82
CA THR A 144 69.41 0.23 12.36
C THR A 144 68.35 0.44 13.45
N ASP A 145 68.75 1.19 14.46
CA ASP A 145 68.29 1.23 15.85
C ASP A 145 66.79 1.46 16.14
N PRO A 146 66.34 1.15 17.38
CA PRO A 146 64.96 0.98 17.75
C PRO A 146 64.37 2.31 18.26
N SER A 147 63.39 2.87 17.54
CA SER A 147 62.32 3.62 18.18
C SER A 147 61.15 2.69 18.40
N SER A 148 61.11 2.12 19.60
CA SER A 148 59.92 1.47 20.14
C SER A 148 58.76 2.46 20.22
N SER A 149 57.75 2.29 19.38
CA SER A 149 56.36 2.62 19.74
C SER A 149 55.37 1.79 18.93
N THR A 150 55.55 0.48 18.86
CA THR A 150 54.41 -0.42 18.60
C THR A 150 53.68 -0.63 19.93
N GLY A 151 52.99 0.42 20.41
CA GLY A 151 51.76 0.20 21.14
C GLY A 151 50.69 -0.29 20.17
N PRO A 152 49.55 -0.82 20.63
CA PRO A 152 48.40 -0.99 19.75
C PRO A 152 48.09 0.39 19.20
N GLN A 153 48.29 0.58 17.90
CA GLN A 153 47.95 1.83 17.25
C GLN A 153 46.43 1.82 17.13
N GLY A 154 45.78 2.41 18.13
CA GLY A 154 44.34 2.61 18.12
C GLY A 154 43.95 3.58 17.01
N CYS A 155 42.65 3.73 16.76
CA CYS A 155 42.15 4.62 15.72
C CYS A 155 42.57 6.07 16.01
N ALA A 156 42.99 6.81 14.97
CA ALA A 156 43.33 8.23 15.05
C ALA A 156 42.12 9.14 14.78
N GLY A 157 41.06 8.58 14.17
CA GLY A 157 39.80 9.25 13.87
C GLY A 157 38.79 8.27 13.29
N ASP A 158 37.56 8.73 13.09
CA ASP A 158 36.44 7.88 12.66
C ASP A 158 36.71 7.23 11.30
N ASP A 159 37.44 7.88 10.40
CA ASP A 159 37.82 7.33 9.08
C ASP A 159 38.60 5.99 9.16
N GLU A 160 39.23 5.70 10.30
CA GLU A 160 39.95 4.44 10.56
C GLU A 160 39.04 3.35 11.15
N CYS A 161 37.77 3.68 11.43
CA CYS A 161 36.74 2.78 11.94
C CYS A 161 35.63 2.54 10.90
N GLY A 162 35.22 1.29 10.75
CA GLY A 162 34.18 0.87 9.79
C GLY A 162 33.79 -0.60 9.91
N GLY A 163 34.15 -1.24 11.02
CA GLY A 163 33.69 -2.59 11.34
C GLY A 163 32.20 -2.58 11.72
N PRO A 164 31.48 -3.70 11.55
CA PRO A 164 30.07 -3.82 11.96
C PRO A 164 29.88 -3.42 13.43
N GLY A 165 29.01 -2.45 13.70
CA GLY A 165 28.72 -1.97 15.06
C GLY A 165 29.86 -1.21 15.75
N THR A 166 30.94 -0.86 15.04
CA THR A 166 32.03 -0.03 15.59
C THR A 166 32.50 1.07 14.62
N PRO A 167 31.62 2.02 14.25
CA PRO A 167 31.94 3.05 13.26
C PRO A 167 32.70 4.26 13.83
N ILE A 168 32.67 4.48 15.16
CA ILE A 168 33.19 5.70 15.81
C ILE A 168 34.51 5.41 16.53
N CYS A 169 35.46 6.35 16.47
CA CYS A 169 36.72 6.29 17.21
C CYS A 169 36.61 7.02 18.56
N ILE A 170 36.51 6.27 19.66
CA ILE A 170 36.45 6.81 21.02
C ILE A 170 37.69 6.34 21.78
N ASP A 171 38.48 7.29 22.31
CA ASP A 171 39.70 7.00 23.07
C ASP A 171 40.68 6.03 22.35
N GLN A 172 40.83 6.20 21.04
CA GLN A 172 41.62 5.34 20.15
C GLN A 172 41.10 3.90 20.01
N VAL A 173 39.83 3.65 20.35
CA VAL A 173 39.15 2.37 20.18
C VAL A 173 37.93 2.53 19.29
N CYS A 174 37.83 1.73 18.23
CA CYS A 174 36.62 1.67 17.43
C CYS A 174 35.48 1.12 18.28
N SER A 175 34.44 1.94 18.44
CA SER A 175 33.34 1.77 19.37
C SER A 175 32.01 1.96 18.63
N PRO A 176 30.90 1.40 19.15
CA PRO A 176 29.56 1.70 18.65
C PRO A 176 29.29 3.20 18.69
N CYS A 177 28.42 3.68 17.79
CA CYS A 177 27.86 5.00 17.95
C CYS A 177 26.98 5.03 19.21
N GLU A 178 26.95 6.19 19.87
CA GLU A 178 26.11 6.46 21.05
C GLU A 178 25.11 7.59 20.77
N SER A 179 25.21 8.24 19.61
CA SER A 179 24.37 9.37 19.19
C SER A 179 24.45 9.63 17.69
N ASP A 180 23.38 10.18 17.14
CA ASP A 180 23.31 10.62 15.74
C ASP A 180 24.37 11.69 15.43
N ALA A 181 24.70 12.54 16.40
CA ALA A 181 25.72 13.56 16.23
C ALA A 181 27.11 12.97 15.87
N GLN A 182 27.44 11.78 16.38
CA GLN A 182 28.69 11.09 16.03
C GLN A 182 28.62 10.56 14.59
N CYS A 183 27.49 9.95 14.22
CA CYS A 183 27.27 9.42 12.88
C CYS A 183 27.25 10.52 11.82
N ALA A 184 26.50 11.61 12.05
CA ALA A 184 26.43 12.78 11.17
C ALA A 184 27.78 13.49 11.02
N ALA A 185 28.60 13.54 12.09
CA ALA A 185 29.95 14.12 12.02
C ALA A 185 30.92 13.25 11.21
N LYS A 186 30.76 11.93 11.26
CA LYS A 186 31.55 10.96 10.49
C LYS A 186 31.15 10.97 9.02
N ASP A 187 29.86 10.81 8.74
CA ASP A 187 29.32 10.71 7.39
C ASP A 187 27.91 11.34 7.32
N PRO A 188 27.77 12.51 6.66
CA PRO A 188 26.47 13.13 6.46
C PRO A 188 25.45 12.27 5.70
N ALA A 189 25.88 11.27 4.95
CA ALA A 189 24.97 10.33 4.27
C ALA A 189 24.45 9.22 5.18
N ASN A 190 25.04 9.03 6.37
CA ASN A 190 24.61 8.05 7.37
C ASN A 190 24.52 8.70 8.75
N PRO A 191 23.62 9.68 8.95
CA PRO A 191 23.60 10.50 10.15
C PRO A 191 22.98 9.82 11.37
N ALA A 192 22.19 8.76 11.20
CA ALA A 192 21.46 8.14 12.29
C ALA A 192 22.25 7.01 12.94
N CYS A 193 22.21 6.94 14.27
CA CYS A 193 22.81 5.89 15.07
C CYS A 193 21.75 4.85 15.45
N ARG A 194 21.89 3.63 14.92
CA ARG A 194 21.01 2.51 15.25
C ARG A 194 21.40 1.85 16.57
N ASP A 195 20.45 1.19 17.22
CA ASP A 195 20.62 0.54 18.54
C ASP A 195 21.77 -0.48 18.63
N ASP A 196 22.19 -1.07 17.51
CA ASP A 196 23.35 -1.98 17.45
C ASP A 196 24.70 -1.24 17.32
N GLY A 197 24.69 0.09 17.44
CA GLY A 197 25.86 0.94 17.35
C GLY A 197 26.34 1.23 15.93
N GLN A 198 25.54 0.92 14.91
CA GLN A 198 25.85 1.18 13.51
C GLN A 198 25.32 2.54 13.05
N CYS A 199 26.13 3.28 12.29
CA CYS A 199 25.66 4.46 11.57
C CYS A 199 24.94 4.03 10.29
N VAL A 200 23.72 4.52 10.10
CA VAL A 200 22.80 4.20 9.00
C VAL A 200 22.19 5.49 8.42
N GLN A 201 21.52 5.40 7.28
CA GLN A 201 20.92 6.58 6.63
C GLN A 201 19.81 7.18 7.48
N CYS A 202 18.99 6.32 8.09
CA CYS A 202 17.86 6.72 8.91
C CYS A 202 17.46 5.59 9.86
N THR A 203 16.65 5.93 10.85
CA THR A 203 15.99 5.02 11.78
C THR A 203 14.53 5.47 11.96
N ALA A 204 13.68 4.65 12.57
CA ALA A 204 12.29 5.04 12.85
C ALA A 204 12.18 6.32 13.73
N SER A 205 13.19 6.59 14.56
CA SER A 205 13.25 7.77 15.44
C SER A 205 14.02 8.95 14.85
N ASN A 206 14.71 8.76 13.72
CA ASN A 206 15.49 9.79 13.05
C ASN A 206 15.54 9.52 11.54
N ASP A 207 14.74 10.27 10.81
CA ASP A 207 14.66 10.31 9.36
C ASP A 207 15.26 11.60 8.75
N ASP A 208 15.97 12.41 9.54
CA ASP A 208 16.58 13.68 9.09
C ASP A 208 17.59 13.48 7.94
N GLY A 209 18.11 12.26 7.78
CA GLY A 209 18.97 11.87 6.66
C GLY A 209 18.22 11.67 5.33
N CYS A 210 16.90 11.56 5.37
CA CYS A 210 16.04 11.38 4.22
C CYS A 210 15.54 12.73 3.69
N GLY A 211 15.48 12.87 2.38
CA GLY A 211 15.07 14.11 1.71
C GLY A 211 15.22 14.02 0.19
N GLY A 212 14.78 15.06 -0.50
CA GLY A 212 14.76 15.08 -1.96
C GLY A 212 13.96 13.90 -2.53
N ALA A 213 14.55 13.15 -3.46
CA ALA A 213 13.92 11.99 -4.10
C ALA A 213 13.82 10.74 -3.20
N THR A 214 14.35 10.78 -1.99
CA THR A 214 14.22 9.69 -1.00
C THR A 214 13.80 10.24 0.35
N PRO A 215 12.57 10.76 0.50
CA PRO A 215 12.12 11.41 1.72
C PRO A 215 11.69 10.41 2.81
N ILE A 216 11.48 9.13 2.47
CA ILE A 216 10.90 8.15 3.40
C ILE A 216 12.00 7.26 3.97
N CYS A 217 12.01 7.09 5.30
CA CYS A 217 12.84 6.09 5.93
C CYS A 217 12.17 4.71 5.93
N ASP A 218 12.75 3.73 5.23
CA ASP A 218 12.44 2.33 5.49
C ASP A 218 13.23 1.84 6.69
N ALA A 219 12.58 1.85 7.85
CA ALA A 219 13.19 1.45 9.11
C ALA A 219 13.57 -0.05 9.15
N ALA A 220 12.96 -0.91 8.33
CA ALA A 220 13.28 -2.34 8.31
C ALA A 220 14.68 -2.58 7.75
N VAL A 221 15.09 -1.79 6.75
CA VAL A 221 16.43 -1.86 6.15
C VAL A 221 17.33 -0.66 6.48
N ASN A 222 16.81 0.34 7.18
CA ASN A 222 17.49 1.58 7.60
C ASN A 222 18.03 2.40 6.40
N THR A 223 17.24 2.46 5.32
CA THR A 223 17.59 3.17 4.09
C THR A 223 16.51 4.15 3.68
N CYS A 224 16.90 5.30 3.15
CA CYS A 224 15.97 6.25 2.57
C CYS A 224 15.47 5.75 1.21
N MET A 225 14.17 5.88 0.95
CA MET A 225 13.51 5.51 -0.30
C MET A 225 12.55 6.61 -0.77
N GLY A 226 12.24 6.58 -2.07
CA GLY A 226 11.23 7.47 -2.65
C GLY A 226 9.83 7.13 -2.12
N CYS A 227 8.97 8.14 -2.02
CA CYS A 227 7.55 7.89 -1.80
C CYS A 227 6.96 7.17 -3.02
N ALA A 228 5.98 6.29 -2.79
CA ALA A 228 5.24 5.56 -3.82
C ALA A 228 3.72 5.79 -3.72
N PHE A 229 3.26 6.36 -2.60
CA PHE A 229 1.86 6.64 -2.28
C PHE A 229 1.75 8.00 -1.60
N HIS A 230 0.64 8.71 -1.80
CA HIS A 230 0.48 10.07 -1.27
C HIS A 230 0.46 10.12 0.25
N GLU A 231 0.00 9.06 0.92
CA GLU A 231 -0.06 8.93 2.39
C GLU A 231 1.32 8.94 3.05
N GLN A 232 2.37 8.65 2.29
CA GLN A 232 3.75 8.74 2.77
C GLN A 232 4.26 10.18 2.86
N CYS A 233 3.49 11.15 2.33
CA CYS A 233 3.76 12.59 2.41
C CYS A 233 2.56 13.28 3.11
N PRO A 234 2.37 13.11 4.43
CA PRO A 234 1.16 13.54 5.12
C PRO A 234 0.90 15.05 5.03
N ASP A 235 1.95 15.86 5.01
CA ASP A 235 1.85 17.32 4.92
C ASP A 235 1.64 17.82 3.48
N SER A 236 1.77 16.94 2.48
CA SER A 236 1.63 17.30 1.06
C SER A 236 1.16 16.08 0.21
N ALA A 237 1.91 15.71 -0.82
CA ALA A 237 1.60 14.59 -1.68
C ALA A 237 2.91 13.95 -2.15
N CYS A 238 2.84 12.68 -2.53
CA CYS A 238 3.92 12.05 -3.27
C CYS A 238 3.90 12.44 -4.74
N ARG A 239 5.04 12.86 -5.29
CA ARG A 239 5.28 12.93 -6.73
C ARG A 239 5.77 11.56 -7.21
N ILE A 240 4.83 10.64 -7.45
CA ILE A 240 5.10 9.20 -7.69
C ILE A 240 6.09 8.97 -8.84
N ALA A 241 6.16 9.89 -9.82
CA ALA A 241 7.14 9.83 -10.90
C ALA A 241 8.61 9.88 -10.43
N THR A 242 8.90 10.67 -9.39
CA THR A 242 10.27 10.96 -8.92
C THR A 242 10.54 10.47 -7.50
N GLY A 243 9.50 10.15 -6.73
CA GLY A 243 9.60 9.70 -5.36
C GLY A 243 9.85 10.81 -4.33
N GLU A 244 9.74 12.08 -4.71
CA GLU A 244 9.84 13.22 -3.79
C GLU A 244 8.46 13.64 -3.27
N CYS A 245 8.39 14.18 -2.05
CA CYS A 245 7.18 14.85 -1.57
C CYS A 245 7.10 16.28 -2.15
N PHE A 246 5.89 16.76 -2.44
CA PHE A 246 5.66 18.16 -2.80
C PHE A 246 5.98 19.09 -1.61
N ASP A 247 6.26 20.37 -1.88
CA ASP A 247 6.40 21.38 -0.82
C ASP A 247 5.05 21.68 -0.18
N GLU A 248 5.01 21.82 1.15
CA GLU A 248 3.80 22.19 1.89
C GLU A 248 3.24 23.55 1.44
N ALA A 249 4.10 24.44 0.94
CA ALA A 249 3.70 25.75 0.44
C ALA A 249 2.86 25.68 -0.86
N ASP A 250 2.92 24.56 -1.58
CA ASP A 250 2.17 24.31 -2.81
C ASP A 250 0.79 23.67 -2.52
N VAL A 251 0.46 23.42 -1.25
CA VAL A 251 -0.80 22.81 -0.83
C VAL A 251 -1.91 23.85 -0.73
N HIS A 252 -3.01 23.58 -1.41
CA HIS A 252 -4.19 24.43 -1.50
C HIS A 252 -5.47 23.64 -1.34
N THR A 253 -6.52 24.29 -0.86
CA THR A 253 -7.84 23.69 -0.68
C THR A 253 -8.82 24.13 -1.78
N VAL A 254 -9.65 23.20 -2.27
CA VAL A 254 -10.65 23.46 -3.32
C VAL A 254 -12.05 23.12 -2.82
N GLY A 255 -12.98 24.06 -2.96
CA GLY A 255 -14.39 23.91 -2.58
C GLY A 255 -15.00 25.20 -2.05
N ALA A 256 -16.29 25.15 -1.73
CA ALA A 256 -17.03 26.33 -1.28
C ALA A 256 -16.39 26.97 -0.04
N GLY A 257 -15.91 28.21 -0.17
CA GLY A 257 -15.22 28.93 0.90
C GLY A 257 -13.81 28.44 1.26
N GLN A 258 -13.17 27.66 0.41
CA GLN A 258 -11.77 27.23 0.50
C GLN A 258 -10.84 28.24 -0.22
N ASP A 259 -9.53 27.92 -0.35
CA ASP A 259 -8.58 28.78 -1.06
C ASP A 259 -9.03 29.08 -2.50
N PHE A 260 -9.57 28.05 -3.16
CA PHE A 260 -10.21 28.15 -4.46
C PHE A 260 -11.62 27.57 -4.42
N GLU A 261 -12.59 28.28 -5.01
CA GLU A 261 -13.98 27.82 -5.05
C GLU A 261 -14.16 26.59 -5.96
N ASP A 262 -13.35 26.48 -7.02
CA ASP A 262 -13.43 25.44 -8.04
C ASP A 262 -12.07 25.22 -8.76
N PHE A 263 -12.01 24.21 -9.64
CA PHE A 263 -10.80 23.88 -10.40
C PHE A 263 -10.38 24.96 -11.39
N THR A 264 -11.32 25.73 -11.95
CA THR A 264 -11.00 26.83 -12.88
C THR A 264 -10.32 27.98 -12.15
N ALA A 265 -10.79 28.30 -10.94
CA ALA A 265 -10.19 29.32 -10.08
C ALA A 265 -8.76 28.92 -9.69
N ALA A 266 -8.55 27.66 -9.30
CA ALA A 266 -7.22 27.12 -8.99
C ALA A 266 -6.29 27.21 -10.22
N ALA A 267 -6.70 26.62 -11.35
CA ALA A 267 -5.90 26.62 -12.59
C ALA A 267 -5.59 28.03 -13.10
N GLY A 268 -6.55 28.96 -12.99
CA GLY A 268 -6.37 30.35 -13.40
C GLY A 268 -5.43 31.15 -12.51
N SER A 269 -5.35 30.82 -11.22
CA SER A 269 -4.50 31.52 -10.24
C SER A 269 -3.09 30.95 -10.17
N LEU A 270 -2.96 29.63 -10.17
CA LEU A 270 -1.68 28.92 -10.01
C LEU A 270 -0.94 28.77 -11.35
N GLY A 271 -1.67 28.72 -12.47
CA GLY A 271 -1.07 28.61 -13.80
C GLY A 271 -0.29 27.30 -13.99
N ALA A 272 0.88 27.39 -14.64
CA ALA A 272 1.72 26.23 -14.96
C ALA A 272 2.84 26.04 -13.91
N GLU A 273 2.46 26.03 -12.63
CA GLU A 273 3.35 25.82 -11.48
C GLU A 273 3.05 24.47 -10.81
N MET A 274 3.83 24.12 -9.78
CA MET A 274 3.57 22.96 -8.94
C MET A 274 2.41 23.27 -7.99
N ALA A 275 1.51 22.30 -7.78
CA ALA A 275 0.38 22.46 -6.88
C ALA A 275 -0.11 21.13 -6.31
N VAL A 276 -0.58 21.15 -5.07
CA VAL A 276 -1.34 20.06 -4.45
C VAL A 276 -2.71 20.60 -4.06
N LEU A 277 -3.78 20.11 -4.70
CA LEU A 277 -5.15 20.47 -4.38
C LEU A 277 -5.76 19.41 -3.46
N ARG A 278 -6.22 19.81 -2.29
CA ARG A 278 -7.11 19.05 -1.41
C ARG A 278 -8.55 19.42 -1.74
N VAL A 279 -9.27 18.52 -2.39
CA VAL A 279 -10.61 18.76 -2.91
C VAL A 279 -11.64 18.33 -1.89
N ALA A 280 -12.47 19.26 -1.44
CA ALA A 280 -13.55 18.96 -0.51
C ALA A 280 -14.63 18.09 -1.17
N SER A 281 -15.17 17.13 -0.41
CA SER A 281 -16.43 16.49 -0.75
C SER A 281 -17.57 17.53 -0.66
N GLY A 282 -18.58 17.45 -1.53
CA GLY A 282 -19.65 18.45 -1.56
C GLY A 282 -20.33 18.62 -2.93
N PRO A 283 -20.62 19.87 -3.37
CA PRO A 283 -21.29 20.10 -4.65
C PRO A 283 -20.45 19.55 -5.80
N THR A 284 -21.13 19.21 -6.90
CA THR A 284 -20.47 18.79 -8.14
C THR A 284 -19.60 19.92 -8.69
N TYR A 285 -18.34 19.61 -8.95
CA TYR A 285 -17.44 20.44 -9.75
C TYR A 285 -17.75 20.21 -11.22
N ASP A 286 -18.16 21.25 -11.95
CA ASP A 286 -18.63 21.17 -13.36
C ASP A 286 -17.80 22.06 -14.26
N GLU A 287 -16.48 21.94 -14.09
CA GLU A 287 -15.49 22.68 -14.86
C GLU A 287 -14.72 21.77 -15.80
N ALA A 288 -14.17 22.38 -16.84
CA ALA A 288 -13.20 21.74 -17.71
C ALA A 288 -11.88 22.49 -17.59
N ILE A 289 -10.79 21.80 -17.28
CA ILE A 289 -9.48 22.42 -17.17
C ILE A 289 -8.48 21.80 -18.15
N VAL A 290 -7.52 22.62 -18.54
CA VAL A 290 -6.35 22.20 -19.33
C VAL A 290 -5.12 22.51 -18.50
N LEU A 291 -4.34 21.49 -18.17
CA LEU A 291 -3.05 21.62 -17.51
C LEU A 291 -1.96 21.36 -18.56
N SER A 292 -1.13 22.37 -18.82
CA SER A 292 -0.24 22.39 -19.97
C SER A 292 1.16 22.87 -19.58
N GLY A 293 2.17 22.25 -20.17
CA GLY A 293 3.56 22.66 -20.04
C GLY A 293 4.33 21.85 -19.01
N SER A 294 5.61 21.61 -19.28
CA SER A 294 6.48 20.76 -18.44
C SER A 294 6.78 21.29 -17.03
N SER A 295 6.29 22.47 -16.67
CA SER A 295 6.36 23.01 -15.31
C SER A 295 5.06 22.81 -14.52
N ALA A 296 3.97 22.42 -15.18
CA ALA A 296 2.71 22.10 -14.53
C ALA A 296 2.78 20.69 -13.94
N VAL A 297 2.98 20.61 -12.62
CA VAL A 297 2.99 19.35 -11.87
C VAL A 297 1.93 19.43 -10.76
N TRP A 298 0.82 18.71 -10.92
CA TRP A 298 -0.37 18.90 -10.08
C TRP A 298 -0.77 17.60 -9.40
N ALA A 299 -0.95 17.60 -8.08
CA ALA A 299 -1.66 16.56 -7.37
C ALA A 299 -3.08 17.02 -7.02
N ILE A 300 -4.10 16.25 -7.36
CA ILE A 300 -5.51 16.55 -7.12
C ILE A 300 -6.09 15.42 -6.28
N LEU A 301 -6.22 15.65 -4.99
CA LEU A 301 -6.44 14.62 -3.98
C LEU A 301 -7.70 14.92 -3.20
N ASP A 302 -8.44 13.90 -2.83
CA ASP A 302 -9.54 14.03 -1.87
C ASP A 302 -9.02 14.64 -0.55
N ALA A 303 -9.73 15.63 -0.03
CA ALA A 303 -9.44 16.23 1.27
C ALA A 303 -9.82 15.31 2.44
N ASN A 304 -10.76 14.37 2.24
CA ASN A 304 -11.25 13.46 3.27
C ASN A 304 -11.31 12.01 2.76
N PRO A 305 -10.16 11.35 2.53
CA PRO A 305 -10.11 10.00 1.96
C PRO A 305 -10.77 8.91 2.83
N ASP A 306 -11.06 9.20 4.10
CA ASP A 306 -11.77 8.29 5.01
C ASP A 306 -13.31 8.45 4.97
N ASP A 307 -13.83 9.39 4.17
CA ASP A 307 -15.27 9.60 3.97
C ASP A 307 -15.75 8.82 2.74
N ASP A 308 -16.84 8.06 2.88
CA ASP A 308 -17.46 7.30 1.79
C ASP A 308 -17.99 8.21 0.64
N THR A 309 -17.95 9.54 0.81
CA THR A 309 -18.38 10.52 -0.19
C THR A 309 -17.23 11.14 -0.98
N LEU A 310 -16.91 10.54 -2.13
CA LEU A 310 -15.87 11.05 -3.03
C LEU A 310 -16.25 12.40 -3.69
N PRO A 311 -15.31 13.35 -3.82
CA PRO A 311 -15.48 14.53 -4.65
C PRO A 311 -15.86 14.17 -6.10
N LEU A 312 -16.97 14.75 -6.56
CA LEU A 312 -17.53 14.52 -7.90
C LEU A 312 -17.13 15.65 -8.85
N TRP A 313 -16.22 15.33 -9.77
CA TRP A 313 -15.88 16.20 -10.90
C TRP A 313 -16.67 15.75 -12.12
N ALA A 314 -17.92 16.21 -12.20
CA ALA A 314 -18.83 15.81 -13.26
C ALA A 314 -19.07 16.93 -14.27
N ARG A 315 -18.97 16.59 -15.55
CA ARG A 315 -19.15 17.57 -16.62
C ARG A 315 -20.52 17.50 -17.26
N THR A 316 -21.47 18.26 -16.74
CA THR A 316 -22.87 18.16 -17.19
C THR A 316 -23.13 18.84 -18.53
N SER A 317 -22.20 19.67 -19.02
CA SER A 317 -22.30 20.35 -20.32
C SER A 317 -20.96 20.66 -20.99
N GLY A 318 -20.99 20.96 -22.29
CA GLY A 318 -19.82 21.34 -23.08
C GLY A 318 -19.29 20.22 -23.99
N ASN A 319 -18.30 20.57 -24.81
CA ASN A 319 -17.74 19.70 -25.86
C ASN A 319 -16.20 19.65 -25.75
N THR A 320 -15.64 19.37 -24.56
CA THR A 320 -14.21 19.06 -24.40
C THR A 320 -14.06 17.93 -23.37
N SER A 321 -12.85 17.48 -23.06
CA SER A 321 -12.60 16.57 -21.93
C SER A 321 -12.72 17.31 -20.61
N THR A 322 -13.20 16.64 -19.55
CA THR A 322 -13.26 17.23 -18.19
C THR A 322 -11.88 17.66 -17.74
N LEU A 323 -10.88 16.79 -17.96
CA LEU A 323 -9.48 17.09 -17.77
C LEU A 323 -8.71 16.86 -19.06
N SER A 324 -7.93 17.85 -19.48
CA SER A 324 -6.92 17.73 -20.53
C SER A 324 -5.54 18.02 -19.95
N ILE A 325 -4.58 17.15 -20.23
CA ILE A 325 -3.20 17.25 -19.77
C ILE A 325 -2.31 17.22 -21.00
N ASP A 326 -1.47 18.23 -21.19
CA ASP A 326 -0.65 18.31 -22.39
C ASP A 326 0.74 18.96 -22.20
N ALA A 327 1.55 18.88 -23.27
CA ALA A 327 2.81 19.62 -23.41
C ALA A 327 3.83 19.40 -22.26
N GLY A 328 3.90 18.18 -21.76
CA GLY A 328 4.83 17.71 -20.74
C GLY A 328 4.32 17.85 -19.32
N ALA A 329 3.06 18.26 -19.11
CA ALA A 329 2.46 18.36 -17.79
C ALA A 329 2.35 16.98 -17.10
N GLU A 330 2.33 17.00 -15.77
CA GLU A 330 2.32 15.81 -14.92
C GLU A 330 1.21 15.96 -13.88
N VAL A 331 0.26 15.02 -13.83
CA VAL A 331 -0.92 15.12 -12.97
C VAL A 331 -1.14 13.84 -12.18
N TYR A 332 -1.36 13.98 -10.88
CA TYR A 332 -1.72 12.93 -9.94
C TYR A 332 -3.16 13.13 -9.49
N ILE A 333 -3.94 12.06 -9.43
CA ILE A 333 -5.33 12.10 -8.97
C ILE A 333 -5.56 10.95 -8.00
N GLN A 334 -6.08 11.27 -6.82
CA GLN A 334 -6.46 10.29 -5.81
C GLN A 334 -7.81 10.57 -5.18
N GLY A 335 -8.68 9.55 -5.11
CA GLY A 335 -9.97 9.67 -4.44
C GLY A 335 -10.97 10.60 -5.15
N ILE A 336 -10.79 10.89 -6.45
CA ILE A 336 -11.69 11.77 -7.21
C ILE A 336 -12.48 10.95 -8.24
N SER A 337 -13.76 11.31 -8.41
CA SER A 337 -14.61 10.74 -9.47
C SER A 337 -14.77 11.73 -10.64
N VAL A 338 -14.07 11.48 -11.74
CA VAL A 338 -14.23 12.17 -13.03
C VAL A 338 -15.35 11.51 -13.82
N SER A 339 -16.46 12.22 -14.01
CA SER A 339 -17.65 11.61 -14.60
C SER A 339 -18.51 12.51 -15.45
N GLY A 340 -19.53 11.89 -16.06
CA GLY A 340 -20.69 12.61 -16.56
C GLY A 340 -20.40 13.50 -17.77
N ASN A 341 -19.24 13.42 -18.43
CA ASN A 341 -18.92 14.15 -19.66
C ASN A 341 -19.81 13.68 -20.83
N ILE A 342 -21.10 14.03 -20.76
CA ILE A 342 -22.17 13.54 -21.61
C ILE A 342 -22.42 14.41 -22.85
N GLY A 343 -21.81 15.60 -22.90
CA GLY A 343 -22.07 16.59 -23.94
C GLY A 343 -21.52 16.20 -25.32
N SER A 344 -20.55 15.28 -25.38
CA SER A 344 -19.94 14.84 -26.64
C SER A 344 -19.39 13.42 -26.55
N SER A 345 -19.68 12.60 -27.56
CA SER A 345 -19.05 11.28 -27.74
C SER A 345 -17.65 11.36 -28.37
N MET A 346 -17.10 12.57 -28.57
CA MET A 346 -15.79 12.77 -29.18
C MET A 346 -14.67 12.98 -28.16
N PHE A 347 -15.00 13.35 -26.93
CA PHE A 347 -14.00 13.71 -25.92
C PHE A 347 -14.08 12.75 -24.74
N PRO A 348 -12.96 12.15 -24.33
CA PRO A 348 -12.93 11.28 -23.16
C PRO A 348 -13.17 12.09 -21.87
N GLY A 349 -13.37 11.40 -20.75
CA GLY A 349 -13.33 12.04 -19.43
C GLY A 349 -11.99 12.73 -19.18
N VAL A 350 -10.90 12.01 -19.47
CA VAL A 350 -9.51 12.48 -19.34
C VAL A 350 -8.77 12.31 -20.66
N ALA A 351 -8.13 13.38 -21.15
CA ALA A 351 -7.26 13.35 -22.32
C ALA A 351 -5.82 13.71 -21.93
N VAL A 352 -4.85 12.92 -22.38
CA VAL A 352 -3.42 13.08 -22.11
C VAL A 352 -2.66 13.10 -23.44
N ASP A 353 -1.96 14.18 -23.74
CA ASP A 353 -1.24 14.39 -25.00
C ASP A 353 0.19 14.86 -24.73
N ASN A 354 1.20 14.01 -24.95
CA ASN A 354 2.60 14.29 -24.57
C ASN A 354 2.71 14.74 -23.10
N ALA A 355 2.11 13.99 -22.19
CA ALA A 355 1.99 14.33 -20.77
C ALA A 355 1.83 13.07 -19.91
N SER A 356 1.84 13.21 -18.58
CA SER A 356 1.75 12.08 -17.64
C SER A 356 0.56 12.18 -16.70
N LEU A 357 -0.15 11.08 -16.52
CA LEU A 357 -1.27 10.91 -15.60
C LEU A 357 -0.98 9.78 -14.60
N TYR A 358 -1.19 10.02 -13.32
CA TYR A 358 -1.11 9.02 -12.25
C TYR A 358 -2.46 8.99 -11.54
N LEU A 359 -3.21 7.90 -11.72
CA LEU A 359 -4.51 7.67 -11.12
C LEU A 359 -4.38 6.61 -10.03
N ASP A 360 -4.67 6.98 -8.79
CA ASP A 360 -4.69 6.10 -7.63
C ASP A 360 -6.05 6.15 -6.95
N ARG A 361 -6.73 5.01 -6.75
CA ARG A 361 -8.02 5.00 -6.03
C ARG A 361 -9.02 6.03 -6.57
N ALA A 362 -9.05 6.20 -7.88
CA ALA A 362 -9.85 7.21 -8.57
C ALA A 362 -10.89 6.53 -9.48
N ARG A 363 -11.92 7.29 -9.87
CA ARG A 363 -13.00 6.79 -10.73
C ARG A 363 -13.10 7.64 -11.99
N VAL A 364 -12.95 7.04 -13.17
CA VAL A 364 -13.20 7.67 -14.49
C VAL A 364 -14.38 6.95 -15.13
N VAL A 365 -15.59 7.48 -14.90
CA VAL A 365 -16.83 6.74 -15.15
C VAL A 365 -17.92 7.54 -15.86
N GLN A 366 -18.78 6.86 -16.63
CA GLN A 366 -19.93 7.48 -17.32
C GLN A 366 -19.59 8.64 -18.27
N ASN A 367 -18.41 8.63 -18.90
CA ASN A 367 -18.03 9.64 -19.87
C ASN A 367 -18.41 9.18 -21.29
N ALA A 368 -19.14 10.01 -22.06
CA ALA A 368 -19.73 9.57 -23.33
C ALA A 368 -18.70 9.39 -24.47
N GLY A 369 -17.57 10.10 -24.43
CA GLY A 369 -16.49 9.97 -25.40
C GLY A 369 -15.31 9.10 -24.95
N GLY A 370 -15.52 8.27 -23.93
CA GLY A 370 -14.54 7.28 -23.44
C GLY A 370 -13.99 7.67 -22.07
N GLY A 371 -13.25 6.75 -21.45
CA GLY A 371 -12.64 7.01 -20.13
C GLY A 371 -11.41 7.90 -20.26
N ILE A 372 -10.32 7.31 -20.74
CA ILE A 372 -8.98 7.92 -20.82
C ILE A 372 -8.44 7.78 -22.25
N SER A 373 -7.94 8.87 -22.84
CA SER A 373 -7.16 8.84 -24.09
C SER A 373 -5.72 9.26 -23.81
N LEU A 374 -4.77 8.46 -24.30
CA LEU A 374 -3.34 8.74 -24.26
C LEU A 374 -2.84 8.86 -25.70
N ASP A 375 -2.24 10.00 -26.03
CA ASP A 375 -1.79 10.34 -27.37
C ASP A 375 -0.37 10.95 -27.33
N ASN A 376 0.40 10.76 -28.42
CA ASN A 376 1.71 11.39 -28.67
C ASN A 376 2.68 11.37 -27.48
N ASP A 377 3.19 10.20 -27.11
CA ASP A 377 4.08 9.99 -25.95
C ASP A 377 3.39 10.31 -24.60
N GLY A 378 2.06 10.23 -24.55
CA GLY A 378 1.30 10.24 -23.31
C GLY A 378 1.62 9.03 -22.42
N TYR A 379 1.62 9.23 -21.10
CA TYR A 379 1.83 8.19 -20.11
C TYR A 379 0.67 8.13 -19.12
N ALA A 380 0.25 6.93 -18.73
CA ALA A 380 -0.61 6.74 -17.56
C ALA A 380 -0.17 5.59 -16.64
N LEU A 381 -0.13 5.85 -15.34
CA LEU A 381 -0.26 4.84 -14.30
C LEU A 381 -1.72 4.84 -13.82
N VAL A 382 -2.42 3.72 -13.92
CA VAL A 382 -3.79 3.53 -13.41
C VAL A 382 -3.75 2.40 -12.39
N ARG A 383 -3.88 2.77 -11.12
CA ARG A 383 -3.69 1.87 -9.99
C ARG A 383 -4.88 1.95 -9.03
N ASN A 384 -5.40 0.81 -8.56
CA ASN A 384 -6.58 0.75 -7.68
C ASN A 384 -7.77 1.59 -8.17
N SER A 385 -7.95 1.71 -9.48
CA SER A 385 -8.91 2.68 -10.02
C SER A 385 -10.01 2.03 -10.83
N PHE A 386 -11.17 2.69 -10.89
CA PHE A 386 -12.28 2.30 -11.75
C PHE A 386 -12.25 3.10 -13.04
N VAL A 387 -12.26 2.41 -14.18
CA VAL A 387 -12.49 3.01 -15.50
C VAL A 387 -13.65 2.27 -16.14
N GLY A 388 -14.87 2.76 -15.95
CA GLY A 388 -16.05 1.97 -16.29
C GLY A 388 -17.32 2.74 -16.64
N GLY A 389 -18.24 2.06 -17.33
CA GLY A 389 -19.47 2.69 -17.80
C GLY A 389 -19.27 3.81 -18.82
N ASN A 390 -18.08 3.95 -19.41
CA ASN A 390 -17.80 4.96 -20.42
C ASN A 390 -18.37 4.54 -21.79
N GLY A 391 -18.65 5.51 -22.67
CA GLY A 391 -19.21 5.33 -24.01
C GLY A 391 -20.72 5.57 -24.15
N ASN A 392 -21.48 5.44 -23.06
CA ASN A 392 -22.91 5.82 -22.92
C ASN A 392 -23.83 5.49 -24.13
N GLY A 393 -23.60 4.37 -24.83
CA GLY A 393 -24.37 3.95 -26.02
C GLY A 393 -24.24 4.85 -27.27
N GLY A 394 -23.23 5.73 -27.33
CA GLY A 394 -22.87 6.54 -28.50
C GLY A 394 -22.03 5.76 -29.53
N ASN A 395 -21.41 6.44 -30.51
CA ASN A 395 -20.37 5.79 -31.34
C ASN A 395 -19.27 5.32 -30.39
N GLY A 396 -19.10 4.01 -30.27
CA GLY A 396 -18.45 3.35 -29.16
C GLY A 396 -17.05 3.89 -28.83
N THR A 397 -16.85 4.26 -27.57
CA THR A 397 -15.56 4.71 -27.06
C THR A 397 -15.14 3.85 -25.88
N ARG A 398 -13.85 3.59 -25.82
CA ARG A 398 -13.25 2.55 -24.96
C ARG A 398 -13.01 3.09 -23.56
N GLY A 399 -12.75 2.18 -22.62
CA GLY A 399 -12.25 2.55 -21.29
C GLY A 399 -10.96 3.35 -21.39
N ILE A 400 -9.93 2.74 -21.99
CA ILE A 400 -8.63 3.37 -22.22
C ILE A 400 -8.21 3.18 -23.68
N THR A 401 -7.79 4.27 -24.34
CA THR A 401 -7.21 4.26 -25.69
C THR A 401 -5.79 4.81 -25.66
N CYS A 402 -4.85 4.07 -26.25
CA CYS A 402 -3.44 4.44 -26.34
C CYS A 402 -3.01 4.57 -27.82
N VAL A 403 -2.49 5.73 -28.21
CA VAL A 403 -1.91 5.98 -29.54
C VAL A 403 -0.50 6.53 -29.37
N ASP A 404 0.49 5.73 -29.77
CA ASP A 404 1.92 6.05 -29.61
C ASP A 404 2.23 6.52 -28.16
N SER A 405 1.80 5.72 -27.17
CA SER A 405 1.80 6.08 -25.74
C SER A 405 2.04 4.87 -24.82
N ASP A 406 2.29 5.13 -23.55
CA ASP A 406 2.57 4.13 -22.52
C ASP A 406 1.47 4.07 -21.45
N ALA A 407 1.05 2.86 -21.05
CA ALA A 407 0.08 2.68 -19.97
C ALA A 407 0.43 1.51 -19.06
N HIS A 408 0.49 1.77 -17.76
CA HIS A 408 0.66 0.76 -16.71
C HIS A 408 -0.63 0.67 -15.90
N ILE A 409 -1.30 -0.47 -15.96
CA ILE A 409 -2.60 -0.69 -15.32
C ILE A 409 -2.45 -1.79 -14.27
N LEU A 410 -2.67 -1.45 -13.01
CA LEU A 410 -2.43 -2.33 -11.87
C LEU A 410 -3.64 -2.35 -10.94
N TYR A 411 -4.10 -3.52 -10.50
CA TYR A 411 -5.23 -3.65 -9.58
C TYR A 411 -6.38 -2.71 -9.96
N SER A 412 -6.79 -2.69 -11.22
CA SER A 412 -7.82 -1.75 -11.69
C SER A 412 -9.02 -2.48 -12.26
N SER A 413 -10.17 -1.81 -12.30
CA SER A 413 -11.41 -2.37 -12.85
C SER A 413 -11.81 -1.59 -14.11
N LEU A 414 -11.47 -2.14 -15.27
CA LEU A 414 -11.91 -1.65 -16.58
C LEU A 414 -13.17 -2.43 -16.98
N VAL A 415 -14.32 -1.96 -16.50
CA VAL A 415 -15.56 -2.74 -16.52
C VAL A 415 -16.69 -1.95 -17.18
N ARG A 416 -17.49 -2.62 -18.02
CA ARG A 416 -18.73 -2.09 -18.59
C ARG A 416 -18.52 -0.81 -19.42
N ASN A 417 -17.35 -0.64 -20.01
CA ASN A 417 -17.15 0.33 -21.09
C ASN A 417 -17.91 -0.18 -22.34
N ASP A 418 -18.38 0.73 -23.18
CA ASP A 418 -19.34 0.41 -24.25
C ASP A 418 -18.79 0.90 -25.60
N ALA A 419 -17.92 0.08 -26.21
CA ALA A 419 -17.39 0.31 -27.54
C ALA A 419 -18.06 -0.61 -28.57
N ASP A 420 -17.96 -0.29 -29.87
CA ASP A 420 -18.60 -1.11 -30.91
C ASP A 420 -17.93 -2.48 -31.12
N THR A 421 -16.70 -2.65 -30.66
CA THR A 421 -15.90 -3.88 -30.84
C THR A 421 -15.04 -4.25 -29.64
N ASP A 422 -14.34 -3.27 -29.03
CA ASP A 422 -13.34 -3.54 -27.99
C ASP A 422 -13.56 -2.58 -26.83
N ASP A 423 -14.21 -3.07 -25.78
CA ASP A 423 -14.79 -2.22 -24.73
C ASP A 423 -13.75 -1.56 -23.84
N SER A 424 -12.78 -2.33 -23.37
CA SER A 424 -11.97 -1.94 -22.21
C SER A 424 -10.70 -1.21 -22.60
N LEU A 425 -9.89 -1.81 -23.47
CA LEU A 425 -8.53 -1.37 -23.75
C LEU A 425 -8.22 -1.47 -25.23
N ALA A 426 -7.65 -0.41 -25.80
CA ALA A 426 -7.03 -0.53 -27.10
C ALA A 426 -5.80 0.31 -27.28
N CYS A 427 -4.93 -0.18 -28.16
CA CYS A 427 -3.69 0.50 -28.46
C CYS A 427 -3.23 0.27 -29.90
N ASN A 428 -2.45 1.21 -30.43
CA ASN A 428 -1.76 1.01 -31.71
C ASN A 428 -0.41 0.30 -31.52
N ALA A 429 0.26 -0.06 -32.62
CA ALA A 429 1.54 -0.77 -32.57
C ALA A 429 2.71 0.06 -32.02
N GLY A 430 2.56 1.39 -31.90
CA GLY A 430 3.55 2.27 -31.30
C GLY A 430 3.37 2.44 -29.79
N SER A 431 2.31 1.89 -29.21
CA SER A 431 2.03 1.98 -27.79
C SER A 431 2.61 0.78 -27.03
N ASN A 432 2.96 0.99 -25.77
CA ASN A 432 3.43 -0.05 -24.86
C ASN A 432 2.52 -0.08 -23.62
N VAL A 433 1.83 -1.21 -23.43
CA VAL A 433 0.80 -1.35 -22.41
C VAL A 433 1.06 -2.58 -21.56
N GLU A 434 1.16 -2.37 -20.25
CA GLU A 434 1.34 -3.40 -19.24
C GLU A 434 0.12 -3.43 -18.31
N VAL A 435 -0.45 -4.61 -18.11
CA VAL A 435 -1.63 -4.82 -17.27
C VAL A 435 -1.37 -5.95 -16.28
N ARG A 436 -1.65 -5.71 -15.00
CA ARG A 436 -1.54 -6.73 -13.95
C ARG A 436 -2.66 -6.64 -12.93
N ASN A 437 -3.08 -7.78 -12.40
CA ASN A 437 -4.08 -7.87 -11.31
C ASN A 437 -5.40 -7.13 -11.61
N THR A 438 -5.79 -7.03 -12.88
CA THR A 438 -6.85 -6.11 -13.34
C THR A 438 -8.05 -6.87 -13.90
N LEU A 439 -9.25 -6.28 -13.81
CA LEU A 439 -10.45 -6.76 -14.50
C LEU A 439 -10.61 -6.03 -15.84
N LEU A 440 -10.75 -6.79 -16.94
CA LEU A 440 -11.02 -6.30 -18.29
C LEU A 440 -12.31 -6.95 -18.80
N LEU A 441 -13.45 -6.33 -18.50
CA LEU A 441 -14.77 -6.93 -18.69
C LEU A 441 -15.73 -5.99 -19.44
N GLY A 442 -16.08 -6.38 -20.66
CA GLY A 442 -17.01 -5.72 -21.55
C GLY A 442 -18.39 -6.35 -21.55
N ARG A 443 -19.33 -5.66 -22.20
CA ARG A 443 -20.70 -6.18 -22.41
C ARG A 443 -20.73 -7.29 -23.44
N ASP A 444 -19.79 -7.23 -24.37
CA ASP A 444 -19.49 -8.28 -25.34
C ASP A 444 -18.10 -8.88 -25.04
N PRO A 445 -17.83 -10.15 -25.39
CA PRO A 445 -16.57 -10.84 -25.06
C PRO A 445 -15.45 -10.43 -26.02
N SER A 446 -15.16 -9.13 -26.04
CA SER A 446 -14.14 -8.47 -26.85
C SER A 446 -13.82 -7.16 -26.14
N SER A 447 -12.82 -7.22 -25.26
CA SER A 447 -12.41 -6.11 -24.41
C SER A 447 -11.08 -5.50 -24.82
N ILE A 448 -10.27 -6.24 -25.58
CA ILE A 448 -8.86 -5.90 -25.82
C ILE A 448 -8.56 -5.85 -27.32
N ASN A 449 -8.17 -4.66 -27.78
CA ASN A 449 -7.57 -4.46 -29.09
C ASN A 449 -6.22 -3.78 -28.93
N CYS A 450 -5.30 -4.52 -28.31
CA CYS A 450 -4.00 -4.03 -27.95
C CYS A 450 -2.97 -5.17 -27.91
N GLY A 451 -1.74 -4.87 -28.33
CA GLY A 451 -0.58 -5.75 -28.15
C GLY A 451 -0.01 -5.69 -26.73
N ALA A 452 -0.87 -5.67 -25.71
CA ALA A 452 -0.48 -5.49 -24.31
C ALA A 452 0.18 -6.73 -23.71
N THR A 453 1.00 -6.53 -22.68
CA THR A 453 1.43 -7.58 -21.76
C THR A 453 0.44 -7.63 -20.60
N ILE A 454 -0.29 -8.73 -20.46
CA ILE A 454 -1.32 -8.89 -19.42
C ILE A 454 -0.98 -10.08 -18.53
N THR A 455 -0.97 -9.90 -17.21
CA THR A 455 -0.69 -10.98 -16.24
C THR A 455 -1.64 -10.95 -15.05
N TYR A 456 -1.91 -12.11 -14.46
CA TYR A 456 -2.72 -12.26 -13.22
C TYR A 456 -4.05 -11.49 -13.26
N SER A 457 -4.65 -11.39 -14.45
CA SER A 457 -5.83 -10.54 -14.70
C SER A 457 -7.02 -11.37 -15.15
N VAL A 458 -8.23 -10.88 -14.91
CA VAL A 458 -9.46 -11.50 -15.39
C VAL A 458 -9.91 -10.81 -16.67
N VAL A 459 -10.16 -11.60 -17.70
CA VAL A 459 -10.50 -11.10 -19.03
C VAL A 459 -11.69 -11.88 -19.58
N ASP A 460 -12.62 -11.19 -20.25
CA ASP A 460 -13.79 -11.80 -20.90
C ASP A 460 -13.49 -12.51 -22.24
N GLU A 461 -12.22 -12.51 -22.65
CA GLU A 461 -11.71 -13.15 -23.85
C GLU A 461 -10.41 -13.91 -23.56
N MET A 462 -10.05 -14.82 -24.46
CA MET A 462 -8.82 -15.60 -24.31
C MET A 462 -7.61 -14.71 -24.60
N PHE A 463 -6.85 -14.38 -23.56
CA PHE A 463 -5.65 -13.57 -23.69
C PHE A 463 -4.41 -14.30 -23.15
N ALA A 464 -3.32 -14.25 -23.92
CA ALA A 464 -2.07 -14.90 -23.52
C ALA A 464 -1.39 -14.14 -22.39
N GLY A 465 -0.85 -14.86 -21.41
CA GLY A 465 -0.12 -14.27 -20.29
C GLY A 465 -0.07 -15.19 -19.09
N THR A 466 0.84 -14.90 -18.16
CA THR A 466 0.97 -15.65 -16.92
C THR A 466 -0.20 -15.33 -16.00
N GLY A 467 -0.88 -16.35 -15.46
CA GLY A 467 -1.89 -16.17 -14.41
C GLY A 467 -3.22 -15.56 -14.85
N ASN A 468 -3.43 -15.28 -16.13
CA ASN A 468 -4.71 -14.74 -16.59
C ASN A 468 -5.83 -15.77 -16.49
N HIS A 469 -7.00 -15.32 -16.05
CA HIS A 469 -8.22 -16.11 -15.96
C HIS A 469 -9.25 -15.62 -16.98
N GLN A 470 -9.72 -16.52 -17.84
CA GLN A 470 -10.76 -16.20 -18.82
C GLN A 470 -12.14 -16.45 -18.23
N VAL A 471 -13.01 -15.45 -18.30
CA VAL A 471 -14.43 -15.55 -17.96
C VAL A 471 -15.32 -15.30 -19.19
N ALA A 472 -16.63 -15.42 -19.01
CA ALA A 472 -17.58 -14.97 -20.03
C ALA A 472 -17.71 -13.43 -20.03
N MET A 473 -18.46 -12.89 -20.99
CA MET A 473 -18.88 -11.48 -20.98
C MET A 473 -19.46 -11.07 -19.61
N LEU A 474 -19.38 -9.77 -19.31
CA LEU A 474 -19.81 -9.19 -18.04
C LEU A 474 -21.15 -9.76 -17.55
N ASN A 475 -21.11 -10.35 -16.35
CA ASN A 475 -22.29 -10.68 -15.59
C ASN A 475 -22.51 -9.64 -14.49
N ASN A 476 -23.61 -8.89 -14.59
CA ASN A 476 -23.91 -7.83 -13.63
C ASN A 476 -23.99 -8.30 -12.17
N ALA A 477 -24.29 -9.58 -11.95
CA ALA A 477 -24.41 -10.13 -10.61
C ALA A 477 -23.05 -10.44 -9.96
N TRP A 478 -21.93 -10.25 -10.68
CA TRP A 478 -20.59 -10.29 -10.10
C TRP A 478 -20.27 -9.08 -9.24
N PHE A 479 -21.00 -7.97 -9.39
CA PHE A 479 -20.71 -6.70 -8.71
C PHE A 479 -21.91 -6.18 -7.91
N GLY A 480 -21.65 -5.28 -6.95
CA GLY A 480 -22.65 -4.62 -6.11
C GLY A 480 -23.71 -3.89 -6.95
N ASP A 481 -23.30 -2.89 -7.74
CA ASP A 481 -24.16 -2.19 -8.69
C ASP A 481 -23.40 -1.65 -9.91
N VAL A 482 -23.34 -2.46 -10.96
CA VAL A 482 -22.70 -2.11 -12.24
C VAL A 482 -23.32 -0.87 -12.90
N PHE A 483 -24.57 -0.50 -12.61
CA PHE A 483 -25.20 0.66 -13.24
C PHE A 483 -24.88 1.98 -12.52
N SER A 484 -24.52 1.92 -11.23
CA SER A 484 -23.91 3.05 -10.53
C SER A 484 -22.38 3.12 -10.71
N ASN A 485 -21.78 2.15 -11.41
CA ASN A 485 -20.32 1.93 -11.50
C ASN A 485 -19.68 1.65 -10.15
N ASP A 486 -20.43 0.98 -9.30
CA ASP A 486 -19.91 0.25 -8.17
C ASP A 486 -19.46 -1.13 -8.71
N PHE A 487 -18.15 -1.35 -8.68
CA PHE A 487 -17.51 -2.59 -9.11
C PHE A 487 -16.96 -3.40 -7.93
N THR A 488 -17.54 -3.23 -6.74
CA THR A 488 -17.23 -4.08 -5.58
C THR A 488 -17.66 -5.51 -5.87
N PRO A 489 -16.75 -6.51 -5.82
CA PRO A 489 -17.08 -7.89 -6.10
C PRO A 489 -18.10 -8.46 -5.10
N THR A 490 -19.17 -9.09 -5.60
CA THR A 490 -20.01 -9.92 -4.74
C THR A 490 -19.36 -11.28 -4.50
N ALA A 491 -19.95 -12.12 -3.64
CA ALA A 491 -19.55 -13.52 -3.49
C ALA A 491 -19.51 -14.31 -4.83
N MET A 492 -20.34 -13.94 -5.81
CA MET A 492 -20.27 -14.56 -7.15
C MET A 492 -19.14 -14.01 -8.00
N GLY A 493 -18.81 -12.72 -7.84
CA GLY A 493 -17.62 -12.14 -8.48
C GLY A 493 -16.34 -12.74 -7.91
N LEU A 494 -16.24 -12.87 -6.59
CA LEU A 494 -15.09 -13.52 -5.93
C LEU A 494 -14.84 -14.95 -6.39
N ALA A 495 -15.89 -15.71 -6.71
CA ALA A 495 -15.74 -17.05 -7.27
C ALA A 495 -14.98 -17.07 -8.61
N GLU A 496 -14.95 -15.94 -9.32
CA GLU A 496 -14.22 -15.76 -10.57
C GLU A 496 -12.91 -14.97 -10.39
N PHE A 497 -12.84 -14.04 -9.43
CA PHE A 497 -11.75 -13.05 -9.35
C PHE A 497 -10.77 -13.28 -8.19
N GLY A 498 -11.19 -14.01 -7.15
CA GLY A 498 -10.62 -13.91 -5.80
C GLY A 498 -9.22 -14.50 -5.58
N ASP A 499 -8.77 -15.39 -6.46
CA ASP A 499 -7.43 -16.02 -6.39
C ASP A 499 -6.62 -15.78 -7.68
N VAL A 500 -7.03 -14.80 -8.49
CA VAL A 500 -6.45 -14.56 -9.82
C VAL A 500 -5.27 -13.59 -9.76
N ALA A 501 -5.38 -12.54 -8.93
CA ALA A 501 -4.28 -11.60 -8.76
C ALA A 501 -3.15 -12.25 -7.94
N GLN A 502 -1.95 -11.75 -8.18
CA GLN A 502 -0.79 -12.07 -7.38
C GLN A 502 -0.17 -10.77 -6.89
N TRP A 503 -0.14 -10.60 -5.57
CA TRP A 503 0.52 -9.48 -4.93
C TRP A 503 2.04 -9.63 -5.05
N GLN A 504 2.72 -8.55 -5.39
CA GLN A 504 4.15 -8.45 -5.55
C GLN A 504 4.70 -7.27 -4.76
N SER A 505 5.97 -7.34 -4.37
CA SER A 505 6.62 -6.26 -3.64
C SER A 505 6.52 -4.92 -4.39
N GLY A 506 5.95 -3.90 -3.74
CA GLY A 506 5.66 -2.58 -4.34
C GLY A 506 4.21 -2.40 -4.81
N ASP A 507 3.39 -3.45 -4.74
CA ASP A 507 1.94 -3.34 -4.97
C ASP A 507 1.24 -2.54 -3.87
N PRO A 508 0.05 -1.98 -4.17
CA PRO A 508 -0.82 -1.38 -3.17
C PRO A 508 -1.09 -2.32 -2.00
N LEU A 509 -1.07 -1.75 -0.79
CA LEU A 509 -1.40 -2.43 0.46
C LEU A 509 -2.87 -2.28 0.86
N ILE A 510 -3.60 -1.43 0.15
CA ILE A 510 -5.03 -1.24 0.29
C ILE A 510 -5.66 -1.23 -1.10
N ASP A 511 -6.96 -1.38 -1.21
CA ASP A 511 -7.73 -1.33 -2.45
C ASP A 511 -8.24 0.09 -2.75
N ILE A 512 -9.33 0.25 -3.52
CA ILE A 512 -9.91 1.56 -3.85
C ILE A 512 -10.64 2.22 -2.68
N ASP A 513 -11.27 1.43 -1.81
CA ASP A 513 -12.09 1.91 -0.70
C ASP A 513 -11.31 1.89 0.65
N GLY A 514 -10.05 1.44 0.61
CA GLY A 514 -9.12 1.47 1.74
C GLY A 514 -9.00 0.14 2.47
N ASP A 515 -9.62 -0.92 1.96
CA ASP A 515 -9.57 -2.25 2.54
C ASP A 515 -8.20 -2.91 2.29
N PRO A 516 -7.64 -3.59 3.31
CA PRO A 516 -6.27 -4.09 3.27
C PRO A 516 -6.10 -5.22 2.25
N ARG A 517 -5.06 -5.10 1.44
CA ARG A 517 -4.55 -6.15 0.56
C ARG A 517 -3.42 -6.93 1.23
N PRO A 518 -3.03 -8.09 0.66
CA PRO A 518 -1.85 -8.80 1.14
C PRO A 518 -0.59 -7.92 1.12
N ALA A 519 0.40 -8.26 1.95
CA ALA A 519 1.68 -7.54 2.05
C ALA A 519 2.88 -8.48 1.87
N VAL A 520 2.66 -9.64 1.23
CA VAL A 520 3.66 -10.70 1.09
C VAL A 520 3.80 -11.07 -0.38
N ASP A 521 5.03 -10.99 -0.87
CA ASP A 521 5.36 -11.29 -2.27
C ASP A 521 4.90 -12.69 -2.69
N GLY A 522 4.20 -12.76 -3.82
CA GLY A 522 3.67 -13.99 -4.40
C GLY A 522 2.35 -14.48 -3.79
N SER A 523 1.77 -13.77 -2.83
CA SER A 523 0.46 -14.10 -2.27
C SER A 523 -0.66 -13.93 -3.30
N ALA A 524 -1.67 -14.80 -3.23
CA ALA A 524 -2.88 -14.67 -4.04
C ALA A 524 -3.75 -13.52 -3.53
N ASP A 525 -4.41 -12.82 -4.43
CA ASP A 525 -5.31 -11.70 -4.14
C ASP A 525 -6.47 -11.65 -5.15
N VAL A 526 -7.43 -10.76 -4.90
CA VAL A 526 -8.55 -10.47 -5.79
C VAL A 526 -8.09 -9.56 -6.93
N ALA A 527 -8.35 -9.98 -8.18
CA ALA A 527 -8.15 -9.12 -9.34
C ALA A 527 -9.18 -7.99 -9.38
N GLY A 528 -8.74 -6.79 -9.73
CA GLY A 528 -9.56 -5.58 -9.76
C GLY A 528 -9.16 -4.57 -8.70
N ALA A 529 -9.78 -3.40 -8.76
CA ALA A 529 -9.51 -2.29 -7.85
C ALA A 529 -10.05 -2.46 -6.44
N ASP A 530 -10.98 -3.38 -6.24
CA ASP A 530 -11.83 -3.42 -5.05
C ASP A 530 -11.94 -4.86 -4.50
N ILE A 531 -12.12 -4.98 -3.19
CA ILE A 531 -12.39 -6.21 -2.46
C ILE A 531 -13.68 -6.09 -1.62
N PRO A 532 -14.38 -7.19 -1.31
CA PRO A 532 -15.70 -7.13 -0.67
C PRO A 532 -15.75 -6.86 0.83
#